data_AF-A0A183PV68-F1
#
_entry.id   AF-A0A183PV68-F1
#
_cell.length_a   1.000
_cell.length_b   1.000
_cell.length_c   1.000
_cell.angle_alpha   90.00
_cell.angle_beta   90.00
_cell.angle_gamma   90.00
#
_symmetry.space_group_name_H-M   'P 1'
#
loop_
_entity.id
_entity.type
_entity.pdbx_description
1 polymer ?
#
loop_
_entity_poly.entity_id
_entity_poly.type
_entity_poly.pdbx_seq_one_letter_code
_entity_poly.pdbx_strand_id
1 'polypeptide(L)'
;MLSSKAGGCGLNLIGANRLVMFDPDWNPANDDQAMARVWRDGQKKQCYIYRLISTGTIEEKMLQRQAHKKALSSCVVDQQEEVERHFSLDDLRELFMYHSETLSDTHDRFKCRRCVNSVQIKPPPEGTDCNSDFSQWNHCYTKKTLNDSVLKATWDTGCISFVFWHYSHEEQRKTV
;
A
#
# COMPACT_ATOMS: atom_id res chain seq x y z
N MET A 1 2.61 20.93 -3.61
CA MET A 1 1.61 19.84 -3.68
C MET A 1 1.01 19.82 -5.06
N LEU A 2 0.69 18.63 -5.57
CA LEU A 2 0.01 18.43 -6.86
C LEU A 2 -1.14 17.46 -6.61
N SER A 3 -2.28 17.65 -7.27
CA SER A 3 -3.32 16.62 -7.31
C SER A 3 -2.79 15.39 -8.06
N SER A 4 -3.19 14.18 -7.66
CA SER A 4 -2.83 12.93 -8.33
C SER A 4 -3.18 12.95 -9.82
N LYS A 5 -4.30 13.61 -10.17
CA LYS A 5 -4.80 13.77 -11.55
C LYS A 5 -4.18 14.97 -12.29
N ALA A 6 -3.52 15.88 -11.57
CA ALA A 6 -2.84 17.01 -12.18
C ALA A 6 -1.46 16.59 -12.72
N GLY A 7 -1.09 17.08 -13.91
CA GLY A 7 0.20 16.79 -14.55
C GLY A 7 0.22 15.43 -15.24
N GLY A 8 -0.40 15.36 -16.42
CA GLY A 8 -0.60 14.14 -17.22
C GLY A 8 0.65 13.32 -17.56
N CYS A 9 0.53 12.39 -18.51
CA CYS A 9 1.62 11.50 -18.91
C CYS A 9 2.92 12.27 -19.18
N GLY A 10 3.98 11.97 -18.40
CA GLY A 10 5.32 12.52 -18.63
C GLY A 10 5.86 13.50 -17.58
N LEU A 11 5.09 13.85 -16.54
CA LEU A 11 5.65 14.67 -15.45
C LEU A 11 6.75 13.90 -14.69
N ASN A 12 7.94 14.49 -14.62
CA ASN A 12 9.12 13.90 -13.97
C ASN A 12 9.50 14.71 -12.71
N LEU A 13 9.49 14.06 -11.55
CA LEU A 13 9.76 14.66 -10.24
C LEU A 13 10.96 13.98 -9.54
N ILE A 14 11.95 13.47 -10.28
CA ILE A 14 13.17 12.83 -9.76
C ILE A 14 14.02 13.69 -8.81
N GLY A 15 13.74 15.00 -8.70
CA GLY A 15 14.34 15.86 -7.68
C GLY A 15 13.84 15.55 -6.25
N ALA A 16 12.65 14.97 -6.13
CA ALA A 16 12.12 14.43 -4.88
C ALA A 16 12.50 12.96 -4.72
N ASN A 17 12.59 12.49 -3.48
CA ASN A 17 12.82 11.08 -3.15
C ASN A 17 11.85 10.55 -2.08
N ARG A 18 10.88 11.36 -1.66
CA ARG A 18 9.82 10.97 -0.73
C ARG A 18 8.49 11.49 -1.28
N LEU A 19 7.52 10.59 -1.47
CA LEU A 19 6.18 10.90 -1.96
C LEU A 19 5.16 10.52 -0.90
N VAL A 20 4.29 11.45 -0.52
CA VAL A 20 3.15 11.19 0.36
C VAL A 20 1.87 11.21 -0.47
N MET A 21 1.18 10.09 -0.51
CA MET A 21 -0.15 9.95 -1.06
C MET A 21 -1.14 10.10 0.09
N PHE A 22 -1.81 11.24 0.11
CA PHE A 22 -2.63 11.65 1.24
C PHE A 22 -3.93 10.86 1.31
N ASP A 23 -4.61 10.72 0.18
CA ASP A 23 -5.88 10.00 0.05
C ASP A 23 -5.79 8.96 -1.07
N PRO A 24 -6.39 7.76 -0.91
CA PRO A 24 -6.45 6.76 -1.98
C PRO A 24 -7.48 7.13 -3.06
N ASP A 25 -7.21 6.83 -4.34
CA ASP A 25 -8.21 6.96 -5.43
C ASP A 25 -8.94 5.62 -5.68
N TRP A 26 -10.23 5.63 -6.03
CA TRP A 26 -10.97 4.39 -6.35
C TRP A 26 -10.38 3.59 -7.52
N ASN A 27 -9.63 4.26 -8.40
CA ASN A 27 -8.91 3.64 -9.50
C ASN A 27 -7.41 3.49 -9.13
N PRO A 28 -6.90 2.26 -8.93
CA PRO A 28 -5.50 2.04 -8.58
C PRO A 28 -4.51 2.59 -9.62
N ALA A 29 -4.91 2.70 -10.89
CA ALA A 29 -4.03 3.23 -11.94
C ALA A 29 -3.64 4.70 -11.73
N ASN A 30 -4.51 5.50 -11.08
CA ASN A 30 -4.21 6.90 -10.76
C ASN A 30 -3.10 6.99 -9.71
N ASP A 31 -3.18 6.12 -8.68
CA ASP A 31 -2.19 5.98 -7.63
C ASP A 31 -0.84 5.55 -8.21
N ASP A 32 -0.85 4.50 -9.05
CA ASP A 32 0.34 3.97 -9.70
C ASP A 32 1.01 4.99 -10.62
N GLN A 33 0.23 5.76 -11.38
CA GLN A 33 0.75 6.84 -12.22
C GLN A 33 1.41 7.94 -11.38
N ALA A 34 0.84 8.31 -10.23
CA ALA A 34 1.43 9.31 -9.35
C ALA A 34 2.77 8.85 -8.76
N MET A 35 2.86 7.58 -8.33
CA MET A 35 4.10 6.96 -7.84
C MET A 35 5.22 6.95 -8.89
N ALA A 36 4.87 6.64 -10.15
CA ALA A 36 5.79 6.58 -11.29
C ALA A 36 6.39 7.95 -11.70
N ARG A 37 5.98 9.05 -11.06
CA ARG A 37 6.59 10.38 -11.28
C ARG A 37 7.88 10.60 -10.48
N VAL A 38 8.04 9.87 -9.37
CA VAL A 38 9.17 10.03 -8.43
C VAL A 38 10.14 8.87 -8.54
N TRP A 39 9.63 7.63 -8.60
CA TRP A 39 10.44 6.45 -8.87
C TRP A 39 10.45 6.18 -10.38
N ARG A 40 11.43 6.78 -11.05
CA ARG A 40 11.58 6.77 -12.51
C ARG A 40 13.06 6.92 -12.88
N ASP A 41 13.39 6.58 -14.12
CA ASP A 41 14.71 6.85 -14.73
C ASP A 41 15.21 8.26 -14.42
N GLY A 42 16.45 8.34 -13.95
CA GLY A 42 17.09 9.57 -13.51
C GLY A 42 17.05 9.80 -12.00
N GLN A 43 16.28 9.00 -11.24
CA GLN A 43 16.36 9.00 -9.79
C GLN A 43 17.74 8.52 -9.30
N LYS A 44 18.32 9.23 -8.34
CA LYS A 44 19.67 8.95 -7.79
C LYS A 44 19.66 8.61 -6.31
N LYS A 45 18.53 8.77 -5.62
CA LYS A 45 18.36 8.53 -4.19
C LYS A 45 17.36 7.41 -3.95
N GLN A 46 17.48 6.75 -2.80
CA GLN A 46 16.44 5.85 -2.31
C GLN A 46 15.10 6.59 -2.23
N CYS A 47 14.09 6.01 -2.87
CA CYS A 47 12.73 6.51 -2.85
C CYS A 47 11.92 5.92 -1.70
N TYR A 48 11.06 6.75 -1.11
CA TYR A 48 10.07 6.34 -0.12
C TYR A 48 8.69 6.80 -0.60
N ILE A 49 7.73 5.88 -0.60
CA ILE A 49 6.35 6.17 -0.97
C ILE A 49 5.47 5.83 0.22
N TYR A 50 4.72 6.82 0.68
CA TYR A 50 3.77 6.67 1.78
C TYR A 50 2.36 6.74 1.24
N ARG A 51 1.52 5.80 1.65
CA ARG A 51 0.09 5.82 1.41
C ARG A 51 -0.58 5.93 2.77
N LEU A 52 -1.15 7.09 3.04
CA LEU A 52 -1.87 7.32 4.29
C LEU A 52 -3.29 6.79 4.13
N ILE A 53 -3.73 6.01 5.12
CA ILE A 53 -5.03 5.35 5.11
C ILE A 53 -5.57 5.42 6.53
N SER A 54 -6.77 5.96 6.68
CA SER A 54 -7.45 6.05 7.97
C SER A 54 -8.00 4.68 8.38
N THR A 55 -7.45 4.14 9.47
CA THR A 55 -7.76 2.79 9.99
C THR A 55 -9.24 2.59 10.27
N GLY A 56 -9.78 1.46 9.81
CA GLY A 56 -11.16 1.05 10.04
C GLY A 56 -12.20 1.90 9.30
N THR A 57 -11.79 2.84 8.44
CA THR A 57 -12.70 3.73 7.69
C THR A 57 -12.93 3.25 6.25
N ILE A 58 -13.71 4.02 5.48
CA ILE A 58 -13.92 3.82 4.05
C ILE A 58 -12.60 3.83 3.25
N GLU A 59 -11.57 4.57 3.67
CA GLU A 59 -10.29 4.61 2.96
C GLU A 59 -9.60 3.24 2.95
N GLU A 60 -9.73 2.50 4.05
CA GLU A 60 -9.19 1.16 4.15
C GLU A 60 -9.98 0.17 3.29
N LYS A 61 -11.31 0.35 3.16
CA LYS A 61 -12.14 -0.39 2.20
C LYS A 61 -11.78 -0.04 0.75
N MET A 62 -11.44 1.21 0.45
CA MET A 62 -10.96 1.63 -0.87
C MET A 62 -9.64 0.94 -1.21
N LEU A 63 -8.70 0.87 -0.27
CA LEU A 63 -7.44 0.14 -0.42
C LEU A 63 -7.67 -1.35 -0.74
N GLN A 64 -8.57 -2.00 -0.01
CA GLN A 64 -8.92 -3.41 -0.25
C GLN A 64 -9.50 -3.62 -1.64
N ARG A 65 -10.39 -2.72 -2.10
CA ARG A 65 -10.97 -2.78 -3.44
C ARG A 65 -9.94 -2.53 -4.54
N GLN A 66 -8.98 -1.63 -4.31
CA GLN A 66 -7.85 -1.47 -5.23
C GLN A 66 -7.02 -2.76 -5.33
N ALA A 67 -6.69 -3.40 -4.20
CA ALA A 67 -5.96 -4.67 -4.20
C ALA A 67 -6.73 -5.75 -4.97
N HIS A 68 -8.04 -5.87 -4.72
CA HIS A 68 -8.91 -6.80 -5.45
C HIS A 68 -8.94 -6.50 -6.97
N LYS A 69 -9.07 -5.22 -7.37
CA LYS A 69 -9.02 -4.83 -8.79
C LYS A 69 -7.68 -5.15 -9.44
N LYS A 70 -6.55 -4.94 -8.73
CA LYS A 70 -5.22 -5.29 -9.23
C LYS A 70 -5.06 -6.80 -9.39
N ALA A 71 -5.50 -7.59 -8.41
CA ALA A 71 -5.48 -9.05 -8.48
C ALA A 71 -6.31 -9.56 -9.67
N LEU A 72 -7.54 -9.08 -9.85
CA LEU A 72 -8.38 -9.44 -10.99
C LEU A 72 -7.76 -9.01 -12.33
N SER A 73 -7.24 -7.78 -12.42
CA SER A 73 -6.60 -7.30 -13.66
C SER A 73 -5.39 -8.15 -14.05
N SER A 74 -4.68 -8.74 -13.09
CA SER A 74 -3.60 -9.68 -13.36
C SER A 74 -4.09 -11.02 -13.89
N CYS A 75 -5.33 -11.42 -13.59
CA CYS A 75 -5.94 -12.68 -14.07
C CYS A 75 -6.70 -12.51 -15.40
N VAL A 76 -7.32 -11.34 -15.64
CA VAL A 76 -8.18 -11.07 -16.82
C VAL A 76 -7.37 -10.92 -18.12
N VAL A 77 -6.04 -10.76 -18.04
CA VAL A 77 -5.17 -10.90 -19.23
C VAL A 77 -5.26 -12.31 -19.83
N ASP A 78 -5.70 -13.32 -19.06
CA ASP A 78 -5.85 -14.71 -19.51
C ASP A 78 -7.27 -15.12 -19.92
N GLN A 79 -8.34 -14.42 -19.52
CA GLN A 79 -9.73 -14.78 -19.87
C GLN A 79 -10.67 -13.56 -19.92
N GLN A 80 -11.30 -13.35 -21.08
CA GLN A 80 -12.35 -12.35 -21.31
C GLN A 80 -13.69 -12.85 -20.74
N GLU A 81 -13.96 -12.59 -19.47
CA GLU A 81 -15.33 -12.66 -18.94
C GLU A 81 -15.77 -11.31 -18.39
N GLU A 82 -16.91 -10.82 -18.85
CA GLU A 82 -17.54 -9.60 -18.38
C GLU A 82 -18.00 -9.79 -16.92
N VAL A 83 -17.25 -9.21 -15.98
CA VAL A 83 -17.63 -9.22 -14.56
C VAL A 83 -18.83 -8.28 -14.36
N GLU A 84 -20.03 -8.85 -14.29
CA GLU A 84 -21.25 -8.14 -13.88
C GLU A 84 -21.05 -7.51 -12.49
N ARG A 85 -21.27 -6.19 -12.41
CA ARG A 85 -20.94 -5.34 -11.26
C ARG A 85 -22.12 -5.15 -10.31
N HIS A 86 -22.61 -6.20 -9.70
CA HIS A 86 -23.65 -6.07 -8.69
C HIS A 86 -23.04 -6.04 -7.29
N PHE A 87 -23.05 -4.86 -6.65
CA PHE A 87 -22.82 -4.77 -5.21
C PHE A 87 -24.03 -5.35 -4.48
N SER A 88 -23.79 -6.27 -3.55
CA SER A 88 -24.83 -6.66 -2.62
C SER A 88 -25.10 -5.50 -1.63
N LEU A 89 -26.30 -5.49 -1.03
CA LEU A 89 -26.61 -4.54 0.04
C LEU A 89 -25.66 -4.67 1.23
N ASP A 90 -25.16 -5.87 1.48
CA ASP A 90 -24.21 -6.12 2.56
C ASP A 90 -22.82 -5.57 2.21
N ASP A 91 -22.37 -5.65 0.95
CA ASP A 91 -21.13 -4.99 0.51
C ASP A 91 -21.18 -3.47 0.66
N LEU A 92 -22.37 -2.88 0.42
CA LEU A 92 -22.60 -1.45 0.61
C LEU A 92 -22.57 -1.08 2.10
N ARG A 93 -23.22 -1.86 2.97
CA ARG A 93 -23.16 -1.64 4.42
C ARG A 93 -21.74 -1.73 4.93
N GLU A 94 -21.00 -2.75 4.51
CA GLU A 94 -19.62 -2.97 4.92
C GLU A 94 -18.70 -1.82 4.48
N LEU A 95 -18.99 -1.19 3.35
CA LEU A 95 -18.23 -0.05 2.82
C LEU A 95 -18.29 1.19 3.73
N PHE A 96 -19.42 1.40 4.41
CA PHE A 96 -19.67 2.56 5.28
C PHE A 96 -19.56 2.23 6.77
N MET A 97 -19.15 1.01 7.12
CA MET A 97 -18.96 0.59 8.50
C MET A 97 -17.58 1.04 9.01
N TYR A 98 -17.57 1.68 10.19
CA TYR A 98 -16.36 2.07 10.89
C TYR A 98 -15.97 1.04 11.96
N HIS A 99 -14.69 0.66 12.00
CA HIS A 99 -14.14 -0.22 13.02
C HIS A 99 -13.11 0.53 13.88
N SER A 100 -13.46 0.88 15.11
CA SER A 100 -12.58 1.67 16.00
C SER A 100 -11.45 0.86 16.65
N GLU A 101 -11.67 -0.43 16.88
CA GLU A 101 -10.76 -1.26 17.69
C GLU A 101 -9.70 -2.00 16.86
N THR A 102 -9.77 -1.92 15.52
CA THR A 102 -8.79 -2.59 14.65
C THR A 102 -7.53 -1.75 14.52
N LEU A 103 -6.38 -2.43 14.43
CA LEU A 103 -5.13 -1.79 14.04
C LEU A 103 -5.02 -1.64 12.51
N SER A 104 -5.69 -2.53 11.76
CA SER A 104 -5.87 -2.49 10.31
C SER A 104 -6.96 -3.50 9.92
N ASP A 105 -8.10 -3.02 9.44
CA ASP A 105 -9.19 -3.85 8.93
C ASP A 105 -8.70 -4.72 7.75
N THR A 106 -7.79 -4.18 6.94
CA THR A 106 -7.15 -4.91 5.83
C THR A 106 -6.36 -6.11 6.32
N HIS A 107 -5.56 -5.95 7.38
CA HIS A 107 -4.82 -7.07 7.95
C HIS A 107 -5.76 -8.13 8.55
N ASP A 108 -6.80 -7.70 9.27
CA ASP A 108 -7.77 -8.60 9.91
C ASP A 108 -8.49 -9.49 8.91
N ARG A 109 -8.84 -8.95 7.73
CA ARG A 109 -9.47 -9.70 6.64
C ARG A 109 -8.59 -10.82 6.07
N PHE A 110 -7.27 -10.66 6.06
CA PHE A 110 -6.35 -11.68 5.52
C PHE A 110 -6.29 -12.94 6.39
N LYS A 111 -6.69 -12.85 7.66
CA LYS A 111 -6.48 -13.94 8.65
C LYS A 111 -5.02 -14.43 8.60
N CYS A 112 -4.10 -13.47 8.68
CA CYS A 112 -2.67 -13.69 8.42
C CYS A 112 -2.08 -14.77 9.34
N ARG A 113 -1.45 -15.80 8.74
CA ARG A 113 -0.76 -16.88 9.48
C ARG A 113 0.70 -16.57 9.82
N ARG A 114 1.19 -15.39 9.42
CA ARG A 114 2.55 -14.91 9.67
C ARG A 114 2.64 -13.98 10.86
N CYS A 115 1.51 -13.55 11.42
CA CYS A 115 1.41 -12.65 12.55
C CYS A 115 0.72 -13.36 13.72
N VAL A 116 1.32 -13.29 14.92
CA VAL A 116 0.76 -13.85 16.16
C VAL A 116 0.93 -12.82 17.27
N ASN A 117 -0.12 -12.55 18.04
CA ASN A 117 -0.12 -11.56 19.13
C ASN A 117 0.48 -10.21 18.71
N SER A 118 0.06 -9.69 17.55
CA SER A 118 0.56 -8.41 16.99
C SER A 118 2.07 -8.37 16.77
N VAL A 119 2.68 -9.52 16.46
CA VAL A 119 4.08 -9.62 16.05
C VAL A 119 4.16 -10.48 14.80
N GLN A 120 4.85 -10.00 13.77
CA GLN A 120 5.18 -10.81 12.61
C GLN A 120 6.26 -11.82 12.99
N ILE A 121 5.91 -13.10 12.95
CA ILE A 121 6.80 -14.23 13.31
C ILE A 121 7.47 -14.87 12.09
N LYS A 122 6.92 -14.66 10.90
CA LYS A 122 7.45 -15.19 9.64
C LYS A 122 7.60 -14.07 8.61
N PRO A 123 8.75 -13.97 7.91
CA PRO A 123 8.94 -12.96 6.89
C PRO A 123 7.98 -13.19 5.70
N PRO A 124 7.81 -12.18 4.83
CA PRO A 124 7.30 -12.36 3.48
C PRO A 124 7.94 -13.54 2.73
N PRO A 125 7.21 -14.19 1.79
CA PRO A 125 7.83 -15.12 0.85
C PRO A 125 8.97 -14.47 0.05
N GLU A 126 10.00 -15.26 -0.26
CA GLU A 126 11.09 -14.83 -1.14
C GLU A 126 10.57 -14.48 -2.54
N GLY A 127 11.21 -13.50 -3.19
CA GLY A 127 10.82 -13.03 -4.53
C GLY A 127 9.60 -12.11 -4.57
N THR A 128 9.03 -11.74 -3.42
CA THR A 128 7.97 -10.72 -3.34
C THR A 128 8.56 -9.30 -3.38
N ASP A 129 7.77 -8.34 -3.86
CA ASP A 129 8.16 -6.96 -4.08
C ASP A 129 7.01 -5.97 -3.80
N CYS A 130 7.22 -4.68 -4.11
CA CYS A 130 6.19 -3.63 -3.99
C CYS A 130 4.93 -3.82 -4.88
N ASN A 131 4.91 -4.79 -5.81
CA ASN A 131 3.74 -5.11 -6.63
C ASN A 131 2.96 -6.30 -6.08
N SER A 132 3.54 -7.03 -5.13
CA SER A 132 2.92 -8.17 -4.46
C SER A 132 1.74 -7.74 -3.59
N ASP A 133 0.86 -8.67 -3.24
CA ASP A 133 -0.31 -8.40 -2.42
C ASP A 133 0.07 -7.98 -0.98
N PHE A 134 -0.74 -7.16 -0.31
CA PHE A 134 -0.45 -6.71 1.06
C PHE A 134 -0.33 -7.87 2.07
N SER A 135 -1.00 -9.00 1.82
CA SER A 135 -0.82 -10.22 2.62
C SER A 135 0.59 -10.81 2.52
N GLN A 136 1.36 -10.43 1.51
CA GLN A 136 2.75 -10.82 1.27
C GLN A 136 3.75 -9.75 1.69
N TRP A 137 3.32 -8.55 2.11
CA TRP A 137 4.24 -7.51 2.59
C TRP A 137 4.71 -7.74 4.03
N ASN A 138 5.68 -6.95 4.50
CA ASN A 138 6.03 -6.90 5.91
C ASN A 138 4.90 -6.24 6.71
N HIS A 139 4.61 -6.78 7.89
CA HIS A 139 3.48 -6.39 8.74
C HIS A 139 4.03 -5.87 10.05
N CYS A 140 3.80 -4.59 10.34
CA CYS A 140 4.39 -3.93 11.48
C CYS A 140 3.33 -3.35 12.41
N TYR A 141 3.36 -3.84 13.65
CA TYR A 141 2.58 -3.33 14.78
C TYR A 141 3.41 -2.40 15.68
N THR A 142 4.71 -2.29 15.42
CA THR A 142 5.63 -1.42 16.15
C THR A 142 6.68 -0.84 15.20
N LYS A 143 7.29 0.28 15.59
CA LYS A 143 8.36 0.93 14.82
C LYS A 143 9.66 0.12 14.68
N LYS A 144 9.86 -0.96 15.45
CA LYS A 144 11.15 -1.68 15.56
C LYS A 144 11.64 -2.22 14.22
N THR A 145 10.73 -2.78 13.44
CA THR A 145 11.01 -3.50 12.19
C THR A 145 11.01 -2.62 10.94
N LEU A 146 10.71 -1.32 11.07
CA LEU A 146 10.73 -0.40 9.95
C LEU A 146 12.18 -0.13 9.48
N ASN A 147 12.37 0.17 8.20
CA ASN A 147 13.68 0.58 7.65
C ASN A 147 13.70 2.06 7.21
N ASP A 148 12.77 2.87 7.73
CA ASP A 148 12.70 4.30 7.44
C ASP A 148 12.73 5.12 8.73
N SER A 149 13.79 5.91 8.90
CA SER A 149 13.99 6.74 10.10
C SER A 149 12.91 7.80 10.27
N VAL A 150 12.39 8.35 9.16
CA VAL A 150 11.32 9.36 9.21
C VAL A 150 10.03 8.72 9.72
N LEU A 151 9.63 7.59 9.14
CA LEU A 151 8.43 6.86 9.59
C LEU A 151 8.55 6.36 11.04
N LYS A 152 9.75 5.93 11.46
CA LYS A 152 10.02 5.56 12.86
C LYS A 152 9.82 6.74 13.81
N ALA A 153 10.31 7.92 13.45
CA ALA A 153 10.17 9.11 14.29
C ALA A 153 8.71 9.56 14.39
N THR A 154 7.94 9.45 13.30
CA THR A 154 6.50 9.78 13.32
C THR A 154 5.66 8.77 14.09
N TRP A 155 6.13 7.54 14.30
CA TRP A 155 5.40 6.55 15.10
C TRP A 155 5.14 7.04 16.53
N ASP A 156 6.07 7.81 17.09
CA ASP A 156 5.98 8.30 18.47
C ASP A 156 4.91 9.38 18.68
N THR A 157 4.28 9.88 17.60
CA THR A 157 3.12 10.78 17.73
C THR A 157 1.84 10.05 18.13
N GLY A 158 1.81 8.72 18.06
CA GLY A 158 0.63 7.91 18.34
C GLY A 158 -0.41 7.87 17.21
N CYS A 159 -0.10 8.43 16.04
CA CYS A 159 -1.03 8.50 14.91
C CYS A 159 -0.99 7.26 14.00
N ILE A 160 -0.06 6.33 14.20
CA ILE A 160 0.14 5.15 13.36
C ILE A 160 -0.30 3.91 14.13
N SER A 161 -1.36 3.24 13.66
CA SER A 161 -1.84 1.98 14.25
C SER A 161 -1.14 0.75 13.68
N PHE A 162 -0.81 0.77 12.38
CA PHE A 162 -0.24 -0.36 11.65
C PHE A 162 0.49 0.11 10.39
N VAL A 163 1.50 -0.64 9.95
CA VAL A 163 2.21 -0.39 8.69
C VAL A 163 2.40 -1.67 7.89
N PHE A 164 1.94 -1.64 6.63
CA PHE A 164 2.43 -2.52 5.58
C PHE A 164 3.64 -1.86 4.92
N TRP A 165 4.75 -2.58 4.77
CA TRP A 165 5.88 -2.07 4.00
C TRP A 165 6.57 -3.16 3.17
N HIS A 166 7.14 -2.73 2.05
CA HIS A 166 7.98 -3.56 1.21
C HIS A 166 8.99 -2.68 0.45
N TYR A 167 9.90 -3.30 -0.29
CA TYR A 167 10.89 -2.64 -1.12
C TYR A 167 10.96 -3.30 -2.50
N SER A 168 11.40 -2.56 -3.50
CA SER A 168 11.46 -3.04 -4.90
C SER A 168 12.53 -4.10 -5.13
N HIS A 169 13.67 -3.97 -4.45
CA HIS A 169 14.80 -4.89 -4.50
C HIS A 169 15.70 -4.62 -3.30
N GLU A 170 16.48 -5.63 -2.88
CA GLU A 170 17.46 -5.44 -1.81
C GLU A 170 18.54 -4.46 -2.28
N GLU A 171 18.92 -3.54 -1.39
CA GLU A 171 20.03 -2.65 -1.66
C GLU A 171 21.32 -3.48 -1.77
N GLN A 172 21.82 -3.65 -2.99
CA GLN A 172 23.12 -4.26 -3.20
C GLN A 172 24.16 -3.39 -2.51
N ARG A 173 24.74 -3.88 -1.41
CA ARG A 173 25.88 -3.23 -0.78
C ARG A 173 26.93 -3.00 -1.86
N LYS A 174 27.20 -1.73 -2.19
CA LYS A 174 28.35 -1.38 -3.02
C LYS A 174 29.57 -1.87 -2.26
N THR A 175 30.12 -3.01 -2.68
CA THR A 175 31.50 -3.37 -2.38
C THR A 175 32.35 -2.25 -2.97
N VAL A 176 32.83 -1.37 -2.09
CA VAL A 176 33.92 -0.44 -2.38
C VAL A 176 35.22 -1.21 -2.25
#